data_AF-A0A1S3QN55-F1
#
_entry.id   AF-A0A1S3QN55-F1
#
_cell.length_a   1.000
_cell.length_b   1.000
_cell.length_c   1.000
_cell.angle_alpha   90.00
_cell.angle_beta   90.00
_cell.angle_gamma   90.00
#
_symmetry.space_group_name_H-M   'P 1'
#
loop_
_entity.id
_entity.type
_entity.pdbx_description
1 polymer ?
#
loop_
_entity_poly.entity_id
_entity_poly.type
_entity_poly.pdbx_seq_one_letter_code
_entity_poly.pdbx_strand_id
1 'polypeptide(L)'
;MVRIAVRTITLNVYKVSLDNQHMLHYIRDKTAVPYFSNLVWFIGSHVIELDKCVQTDQEHRNRGKLSDLVAEHLDHLHYLNDILTINCEFLNDVLTDHLLNRLFLPLYVFSLVCPEQSEDRKINPQVSLNLLS
;
A
#
# COMPACT_ATOMS: atom_id res chain seq x y z
N MET A 1 14.01 9.81 7.58
CA MET A 1 13.76 11.25 7.85
C MET A 1 12.96 11.93 6.73
N VAL A 2 13.39 11.89 5.46
CA VAL A 2 12.65 12.53 4.33
C VAL A 2 11.21 12.01 4.17
N ARG A 3 11.00 10.68 4.26
CA ARG A 3 9.67 10.06 4.15
C ARG A 3 8.66 10.61 5.17
N ILE A 4 9.09 10.83 6.41
CA ILE A 4 8.24 11.36 7.49
C ILE A 4 7.82 12.81 7.19
N ALA A 5 8.75 13.64 6.72
CA ALA A 5 8.45 15.02 6.36
C ALA A 5 7.45 15.11 5.20
N VAL A 6 7.65 14.30 4.15
CA VAL A 6 6.71 14.25 3.01
C VAL A 6 5.32 13.82 3.46
N ARG A 7 5.21 12.74 4.24
CA ARG A 7 3.92 12.29 4.79
C ARG A 7 3.23 13.39 5.60
N THR A 8 3.96 14.02 6.52
CA THR A 8 3.41 15.09 7.37
C THR A 8 2.86 16.24 6.53
N ILE A 9 3.59 16.68 5.51
CA ILE A 9 3.14 17.74 4.60
C ILE A 9 1.89 17.29 3.84
N THR A 10 1.90 16.09 3.24
CA THR A 10 0.76 15.54 2.51
C THR A 10 -0.49 15.45 3.37
N LEU A 11 -0.39 14.91 4.59
CA LEU A 11 -1.51 14.79 5.53
C LEU A 11 -2.04 16.18 5.94
N ASN A 12 -1.15 17.15 6.17
CA ASN A 12 -1.56 18.51 6.51
C ASN A 12 -2.27 19.21 5.34
N VAL A 13 -1.85 18.99 4.09
CA VAL A 13 -2.54 19.53 2.91
C VAL A 13 -3.99 19.04 2.86
N TYR A 14 -4.20 17.74 3.06
CA TYR A 14 -5.55 17.17 3.11
C TYR A 14 -6.36 17.72 4.28
N LYS A 15 -5.76 17.81 5.48
CA LYS A 15 -6.43 18.32 6.68
C LYS A 15 -6.90 19.77 6.55
N VAL A 16 -6.07 20.66 6.01
CA VAL A 16 -6.43 22.07 5.79
C VAL A 16 -7.52 22.22 4.72
N SER A 17 -7.61 21.27 3.80
CA SER A 17 -8.59 21.30 2.71
C SER A 17 -9.99 20.84 3.12
N LEU A 18 -10.16 20.28 4.32
CA LEU A 18 -11.46 19.82 4.84
C LEU A 18 -12.49 20.96 4.93
N ASP A 19 -12.03 22.16 5.30
CA ASP A 19 -12.88 23.34 5.44
C ASP A 19 -13.18 24.03 4.09
N ASN A 20 -12.61 23.55 2.98
CA ASN A 20 -12.79 24.13 1.64
C ASN A 20 -13.08 23.06 0.58
N GLN A 21 -14.36 22.86 0.29
CA GLN A 21 -14.84 21.84 -0.64
C GLN A 21 -14.29 22.00 -2.08
N HIS A 22 -14.07 23.23 -2.56
CA HIS A 22 -13.49 23.45 -3.88
C HIS A 22 -12.01 23.04 -3.94
N MET A 23 -11.26 23.35 -2.89
CA MET A 23 -9.87 22.94 -2.75
C MET A 23 -9.76 21.42 -2.65
N LEU A 24 -10.66 20.78 -1.88
CA LEU A 24 -10.73 19.33 -1.74
C LEU A 24 -10.97 18.64 -3.10
N HIS A 25 -11.96 19.11 -3.87
CA HIS A 25 -12.28 18.57 -5.19
C HIS A 25 -11.14 18.77 -6.20
N TYR A 26 -10.45 19.91 -6.14
CA TYR A 26 -9.28 20.16 -6.99
C TYR A 26 -8.13 19.20 -6.65
N ILE A 27 -7.80 19.06 -5.36
CA ILE A 27 -6.76 18.17 -4.87
C ILE A 27 -7.08 16.72 -5.25
N ARG A 28 -8.33 16.30 -5.11
CA ARG A 28 -8.78 14.98 -5.58
C ARG A 28 -8.40 14.72 -7.03
N ASP A 29 -8.95 15.52 -7.94
CA ASP A 29 -8.92 15.21 -9.37
C ASP A 29 -7.51 15.34 -9.93
N LYS A 30 -6.72 16.27 -9.38
CA LYS A 30 -5.38 16.58 -9.90
C LYS A 30 -4.27 15.82 -9.21
N THR A 31 -4.46 15.38 -7.96
CA THR A 31 -3.36 14.84 -7.16
C THR A 31 -3.67 13.53 -6.45
N ALA A 32 -4.81 13.40 -5.75
CA ALA A 32 -5.04 12.25 -4.86
C ALA A 32 -5.20 10.93 -5.63
N VAL A 33 -5.95 10.93 -6.74
CA VAL A 33 -6.15 9.72 -7.56
C VAL A 33 -4.83 9.16 -8.11
N PRO A 34 -4.01 9.92 -8.87
CA PRO A 34 -2.74 9.39 -9.37
C PRO A 34 -1.75 9.08 -8.25
N TYR A 35 -1.77 9.85 -7.16
CA TYR A 35 -0.92 9.61 -6.01
C TYR A 35 -1.25 8.28 -5.31
N PHE A 36 -2.52 8.00 -4.99
CA PHE A 36 -2.93 6.75 -4.36
C PHE A 36 -2.73 5.54 -5.28
N SER A 37 -2.96 5.69 -6.58
CA SER A 37 -2.59 4.65 -7.55
C SER A 37 -1.10 4.30 -7.47
N ASN A 38 -0.22 5.29 -7.41
CA ASN A 38 1.22 5.07 -7.31
C ASN A 38 1.61 4.48 -5.95
N LEU A 39 1.00 4.95 -4.86
CA LEU A 39 1.23 4.43 -3.52
C LEU A 39 0.88 2.94 -3.43
N VAL A 40 -0.32 2.56 -3.88
CA VAL A 40 -0.78 1.16 -3.85
C VAL A 40 0.08 0.28 -4.76
N TRP A 41 0.45 0.77 -5.95
CA TRP A 41 1.38 0.08 -6.83
C TRP A 41 2.73 -0.16 -6.16
N PHE A 42 3.26 0.84 -5.45
CA PHE A 42 4.54 0.75 -4.76
C PHE A 42 4.50 -0.27 -3.63
N ILE A 43 3.43 -0.28 -2.83
CA ILE A 43 3.20 -1.28 -1.78
C ILE A 43 3.14 -2.69 -2.39
N GLY A 44 2.43 -2.87 -3.51
CA GLY A 44 2.38 -4.15 -4.22
C GLY A 44 3.76 -4.63 -4.68
N SER A 45 4.56 -3.73 -5.27
CA SER A 45 5.94 -4.04 -5.67
C SER A 45 6.82 -4.43 -4.48
N HIS A 46 6.67 -3.74 -3.35
CA HIS A 46 7.39 -4.04 -2.11
C HIS A 46 7.03 -5.42 -1.56
N VAL A 47 5.75 -5.80 -1.62
CA VAL A 47 5.27 -7.11 -1.19
C VAL A 47 5.81 -8.24 -2.07
N ILE A 48 5.93 -8.01 -3.38
CA ILE A 48 6.57 -8.97 -4.30
C ILE A 48 8.06 -9.14 -3.95
N GLU A 49 8.76 -8.08 -3.56
CA GLU A 49 10.14 -8.20 -3.08
C GLU A 49 10.24 -8.98 -1.76
N LEU A 50 9.32 -8.71 -0.83
CA LEU A 50 9.21 -9.46 0.42
C LEU A 50 9.00 -10.95 0.16
N ASP A 51 8.06 -11.31 -0.72
CA ASP A 51 7.80 -12.69 -1.12
C ASP A 51 9.05 -13.36 -1.73
N LYS A 52 9.76 -12.69 -2.64
CA LYS A 52 11.03 -13.19 -3.20
C LYS A 52 12.08 -13.42 -2.11
N CYS A 53 12.16 -12.54 -1.11
CA CYS A 53 13.08 -12.69 0.02
C CYS A 53 12.77 -13.94 0.84
N VAL A 54 11.48 -14.24 1.07
CA VAL A 54 11.03 -15.46 1.76
C VAL A 54 11.34 -16.71 0.95
N GLN A 55 11.07 -16.70 -0.35
CA GLN A 55 11.29 -17.86 -1.22
C GLN A 55 12.77 -18.21 -1.44
N THR A 56 13.66 -17.21 -1.36
CA THR A 56 15.10 -17.38 -1.58
C THR A 56 15.90 -17.60 -0.29
N ASP A 57 15.25 -17.63 0.87
CA ASP A 57 15.91 -17.80 2.18
C ASP A 57 16.35 -19.26 2.40
N GLN A 58 17.48 -19.64 1.78
CA GLN A 58 18.18 -20.87 2.10
C GLN A 58 19.06 -20.62 3.35
N GLU A 59 18.93 -21.49 4.35
CA GLU A 59 19.72 -21.44 5.61
C GLU A 59 19.55 -20.17 6.47
N HIS A 60 18.41 -19.47 6.39
CA HIS A 60 18.13 -18.26 7.21
C HIS A 60 19.11 -17.09 7.01
N ARG A 61 19.83 -17.05 5.88
CA ARG A 61 20.78 -15.98 5.58
C ARG A 61 20.10 -14.64 5.33
N ASN A 62 18.84 -14.63 4.94
CA ASN A 62 18.09 -13.42 4.61
C ASN A 62 17.32 -12.83 5.79
N ARG A 63 17.47 -13.36 7.02
CA ARG A 63 16.66 -12.93 8.18
C ARG A 63 16.73 -11.43 8.47
N GLY A 64 17.91 -10.82 8.34
CA GLY A 64 18.08 -9.37 8.50
C GLY A 64 17.32 -8.59 7.43
N LYS A 65 17.53 -8.94 6.16
CA LYS A 65 16.83 -8.32 5.01
C LYS A 65 15.31 -8.48 5.12
N LEU A 66 14.84 -9.66 5.51
CA LEU A 66 13.41 -9.92 5.69
C LEU A 66 12.82 -9.04 6.80
N SER A 67 13.54 -8.88 7.92
CA SER A 67 13.13 -7.98 9.00
C SER A 67 13.00 -6.54 8.50
N ASP A 68 13.94 -6.07 7.68
CA ASP A 68 13.90 -4.71 7.11
C ASP A 68 12.71 -4.55 6.15
N LEU A 69 12.47 -5.54 5.28
CA LEU A 69 11.34 -5.52 4.35
C LEU A 69 9.99 -5.53 5.07
N VAL A 70 9.85 -6.32 6.14
CA VAL A 70 8.64 -6.35 6.98
C VAL A 70 8.45 -5.02 7.70
N ALA A 71 9.52 -4.42 8.25
CA ALA A 71 9.44 -3.12 8.90
C ALA A 71 9.02 -2.01 7.92
N GLU A 72 9.54 -2.03 6.69
CA GLU A 72 9.13 -1.08 5.65
C GLU A 72 7.68 -1.33 5.18
N HIS A 73 7.24 -2.59 5.10
CA HIS A 73 5.84 -2.89 4.82
C HIS A 73 4.90 -2.37 5.91
N LEU A 74 5.25 -2.56 7.18
CA LEU A 74 4.50 -2.05 8.33
C LEU A 74 4.43 -0.51 8.32
N ASP A 75 5.53 0.15 7.95
CA ASP A 75 5.57 1.61 7.80
C ASP A 75 4.62 2.12 6.69
N HIS A 76 4.42 1.34 5.61
CA HIS A 76 3.38 1.64 4.62
C HIS A 76 1.97 1.52 5.19
N LEU A 77 1.70 0.47 5.97
CA LEU A 77 0.39 0.27 6.61
C LEU A 77 0.07 1.40 7.59
N HIS A 78 1.05 1.84 8.38
CA HIS A 78 0.88 2.99 9.26
C HIS A 78 0.55 4.26 8.47
N TYR A 79 1.18 4.48 7.32
CA TYR A 79 0.86 5.63 6.49
C TYR A 79 -0.54 5.57 5.88
N LEU A 80 -0.98 4.40 5.43
CA LEU A 80 -2.36 4.21 4.96
C LEU A 80 -3.35 4.52 6.09
N ASN A 81 -3.07 4.04 7.30
CA ASN A 81 -3.86 4.35 8.48
C ASN A 81 -3.89 5.86 8.79
N ASP A 82 -2.74 6.54 8.72
CA ASP A 82 -2.66 7.99 8.93
C ASP A 82 -3.55 8.74 7.92
N ILE A 83 -3.57 8.33 6.65
CA ILE A 83 -4.46 8.91 5.64
C ILE A 83 -5.93 8.67 6.01
N LEU A 84 -6.30 7.43 6.35
CA LEU A 84 -7.69 7.08 6.69
C LEU A 84 -8.19 7.82 7.93
N THR A 85 -7.31 8.04 8.92
CA THR A 85 -7.63 8.76 10.16
C THR A 85 -7.79 10.28 10.01
N ILE A 86 -7.45 10.86 8.85
CA ILE A 86 -7.85 12.24 8.51
C ILE A 86 -9.37 12.37 8.53
N ASN A 87 -10.10 11.25 8.35
CA ASN A 87 -11.55 11.19 8.36
C ASN A 87 -12.19 12.04 7.25
N CYS A 88 -11.52 12.08 6.10
CA CYS A 88 -12.06 12.64 4.87
C CYS A 88 -12.70 11.50 4.07
N GLU A 89 -14.03 11.38 4.15
CA GLU A 89 -14.82 10.32 3.48
C GLU A 89 -14.39 10.15 2.02
N PHE A 90 -14.27 11.27 1.31
CA PHE A 90 -13.86 11.28 -0.09
C PHE A 90 -12.46 10.65 -0.34
N LEU A 91 -11.45 10.99 0.46
CA LEU A 91 -10.11 10.40 0.31
C LEU A 91 -10.11 8.92 0.66
N ASN A 92 -10.91 8.55 1.67
CA ASN A 92 -11.06 7.17 2.11
C ASN A 92 -11.68 6.31 1.00
N ASP A 93 -12.68 6.83 0.28
CA ASP A 93 -13.29 6.14 -0.86
C ASP A 93 -12.26 5.84 -1.96
N VAL A 94 -11.49 6.85 -2.38
CA VAL A 94 -10.48 6.68 -3.43
C VAL A 94 -9.39 5.71 -2.97
N LEU A 95 -8.90 5.86 -1.75
CA LEU A 95 -7.84 4.99 -1.23
C LEU A 95 -8.32 3.54 -1.12
N THR A 96 -9.52 3.33 -0.58
CA THR A 96 -10.11 2.00 -0.41
C THR A 96 -10.37 1.33 -1.75
N ASP A 97 -10.88 2.05 -2.74
CA ASP A 97 -11.04 1.55 -4.11
C ASP A 97 -9.70 1.06 -4.68
N HIS A 98 -8.65 1.87 -4.58
CA HIS A 98 -7.33 1.48 -5.08
C HIS A 98 -6.76 0.27 -4.32
N LEU A 99 -6.88 0.24 -2.98
CA LEU A 99 -6.41 -0.88 -2.17
C LEU A 99 -7.13 -2.17 -2.54
N LEU A 100 -8.46 -2.16 -2.62
CA LEU A 100 -9.24 -3.35 -2.98
C LEU A 100 -8.94 -3.81 -4.41
N ASN A 101 -9.07 -2.91 -5.39
CA ASN A 101 -9.05 -3.29 -6.80
C ASN A 101 -7.64 -3.44 -7.39
N ARG A 102 -6.60 -2.91 -6.73
CA ARG A 102 -5.21 -2.93 -7.25
C ARG A 102 -4.20 -3.66 -6.36
N LEU A 103 -4.54 -3.94 -5.10
CA LEU A 103 -3.66 -4.68 -4.18
C LEU A 103 -4.34 -5.94 -3.64
N PHE A 104 -5.41 -5.80 -2.86
CA PHE A 104 -5.99 -6.93 -2.14
C PHE A 104 -6.56 -7.99 -3.09
N LEU A 105 -7.44 -7.61 -4.02
CA LEU A 105 -8.02 -8.57 -4.97
C LEU A 105 -6.97 -9.14 -5.93
N PRO A 106 -6.24 -8.32 -6.72
CA PRO A 106 -5.38 -8.87 -7.77
C PRO A 106 -4.10 -9.51 -7.26
N LEU A 107 -3.56 -9.06 -6.13
CA LEU A 107 -2.29 -9.59 -5.60
C LEU A 107 -2.55 -10.63 -4.52
N TYR A 108 -3.37 -10.34 -3.50
CA TYR A 108 -3.49 -11.25 -2.35
C TYR A 108 -4.52 -12.35 -2.63
N VAL A 109 -5.76 -11.97 -2.94
CA VAL A 109 -6.84 -12.95 -3.15
C VAL A 109 -6.56 -13.85 -4.35
N PHE A 110 -6.12 -13.29 -5.49
CA PHE A 110 -5.81 -14.13 -6.65
C PHE A 110 -4.60 -15.04 -6.45
N SER A 111 -3.60 -14.64 -5.66
CA SER A 111 -2.50 -15.54 -5.28
C SER A 111 -2.96 -16.73 -4.44
N LEU A 112 -4.08 -16.60 -3.70
CA LEU A 112 -4.69 -17.69 -2.93
C LEU A 112 -5.61 -18.58 -3.77
N VAL A 113 -6.42 -17.98 -4.65
CA VAL A 113 -7.57 -18.66 -5.27
C VAL A 113 -7.30 -19.10 -6.71
N CYS A 114 -6.43 -18.40 -7.45
CA CYS A 114 -6.24 -18.66 -8.89
C CYS A 114 -4.76 -18.56 -9.31
N PRO A 115 -3.92 -19.54 -8.91
CA PRO A 115 -2.47 -19.51 -9.14
C PRO A 115 -2.05 -19.58 -10.62
N GLU A 116 -2.97 -19.93 -11.53
CA GLU A 116 -2.73 -20.07 -12.97
C GLU A 116 -3.09 -18.82 -13.80
N GLN A 117 -3.85 -17.85 -13.25
CA GLN A 117 -4.35 -16.70 -14.03
C GLN A 117 -3.52 -15.42 -13.95
N SER A 118 -2.46 -15.40 -13.14
CA SER A 118 -1.70 -14.18 -12.82
C SER A 118 -0.20 -14.37 -13.10
N GLU A 119 0.21 -14.21 -14.37
CA GLU A 119 1.61 -14.38 -14.78
C GLU A 119 2.53 -13.25 -14.28
N ASP A 120 2.04 -12.00 -14.17
CA ASP A 120 2.92 -10.84 -13.96
C ASP A 120 3.03 -10.33 -12.51
N ARG A 121 2.06 -10.64 -11.64
CA ARG A 121 2.03 -10.18 -10.24
C ARG A 121 1.35 -11.18 -9.31
N LYS A 122 2.08 -12.22 -8.94
CA LYS A 122 1.66 -13.16 -7.88
C LYS A 122 2.71 -13.26 -6.80
N ILE A 123 2.25 -13.63 -5.60
CA ILE A 123 3.10 -13.96 -4.45
C ILE A 123 2.79 -15.37 -3.98
N ASN A 124 3.65 -15.94 -3.13
CA ASN A 124 3.39 -17.25 -2.54
C ASN A 124 2.06 -17.23 -1.75
N PRO A 125 1.18 -18.24 -1.90
CA PRO A 125 -0.07 -18.32 -1.15
C PRO A 125 0.10 -18.19 0.38
N GLN A 126 1.19 -18.72 0.94
CA GLN A 126 1.48 -18.61 2.38
C GLN A 126 1.79 -17.17 2.80
N VAL A 127 2.60 -16.46 1.99
CA VAL A 127 2.90 -15.04 2.23
C VAL A 127 1.62 -14.23 2.09
N SER A 128 0.82 -14.51 1.07
CA SER A 128 -0.47 -13.84 0.89
C SER A 128 -1.42 -14.04 2.07
N LEU A 129 -1.51 -15.26 2.61
CA LEU A 129 -2.36 -15.56 3.75
C LEU A 129 -1.91 -14.77 4.99
N ASN A 130 -0.60 -14.71 5.25
CA ASN A 130 -0.01 -13.98 6.37
C ASN A 130 -0.16 -12.46 6.25
N LEU A 131 -0.28 -11.92 5.04
CA LEU A 131 -0.50 -10.48 4.82
C LEU A 131 -1.98 -10.07 4.96
N LEU A 132 -2.91 -11.04 4.88
CA LEU A 132 -4.34 -10.83 5.06
C LEU A 132 -4.81 -11.11 6.51
N SER A 133 -4.01 -11.81 7.31
CA SER A 133 -4.29 -12.17 8.71
C SER A 133 -3.99 -11.02 9.66
#